data_AF-A0A2T4J9G5-F1
#
_entry.id   AF-A0A2T4J9G5-F1
#
_cell.length_a   1.000
_cell.length_b   1.000
_cell.length_c   1.000
_cell.angle_alpha   90.00
_cell.angle_beta   90.00
_cell.angle_gamma   90.00
#
_symmetry.space_group_name_H-M   'P 1'
#
loop_
_entity.id
_entity.type
_entity.pdbx_description
1 polymer ?
#
loop_
_entity_poly.entity_id
_entity_poly.type
_entity_poly.pdbx_seq_one_letter_code
_entity_poly.pdbx_strand_id
1 'polypeptide(L)'
;MTNLTSPRARWRNVDPMAAYDRLPPDLRRWLAGAALPWSAASVLRLWKRALKETGCPQAARDRLARAEQKILAQEAARVWGAAYPA
;
A
#
# COMPACT_ATOMS: atom_id res chain seq x y z
N MET A 1 15.79 9.60 32.85
CA MET A 1 16.14 8.59 31.83
C MET A 1 14.88 8.31 31.02
N THR A 2 14.80 8.82 29.80
CA THR A 2 13.57 8.84 29.00
C THR A 2 13.38 7.47 28.34
N ASN A 3 12.35 6.73 28.75
CA ASN A 3 12.01 5.44 28.15
C ASN A 3 11.71 5.63 26.66
N LEU A 4 12.40 4.87 25.81
CA LEU A 4 12.16 4.80 24.37
C LEU A 4 10.73 4.25 24.16
N THR A 5 9.78 5.14 23.83
CA THR A 5 8.43 4.78 23.42
C THR A 5 8.51 3.81 22.24
N SER A 6 8.34 2.52 22.53
CA SER A 6 8.36 1.47 21.51
C SER A 6 7.22 1.73 20.50
N PRO A 7 7.50 1.84 19.18
CA PRO A 7 6.49 2.07 18.16
C PRO A 7 5.39 0.99 18.08
N ARG A 8 5.52 -0.11 18.82
CA ARG A 8 4.60 -1.25 18.83
C ARG A 8 3.26 -1.00 19.55
N ALA A 9 3.11 0.09 20.31
CA ALA A 9 1.89 0.39 21.04
C ALA A 9 0.72 0.90 20.15
N ARG A 10 0.87 0.93 18.82
CA ARG A 10 -0.14 1.41 17.87
C ARG A 10 -0.55 0.38 16.83
N TRP A 11 -0.47 -0.92 17.16
CA TRP A 11 -1.28 -1.92 16.45
C TRP A 11 -2.75 -1.63 16.74
N ARG A 12 -3.33 -0.76 15.90
CA ARG A 12 -4.78 -0.58 15.81
C ARG A 12 -5.38 -1.97 15.68
N ASN A 13 -6.42 -2.22 16.47
CA ASN A 13 -7.28 -3.40 16.47
C ASN A 13 -7.98 -3.58 15.11
N VAL A 14 -7.19 -3.83 14.08
CA VAL A 14 -7.61 -4.14 12.71
C VAL A 14 -6.77 -5.35 12.37
N ASP A 15 -7.37 -6.51 12.51
CA ASP A 15 -6.76 -7.77 12.12
C ASP A 15 -6.34 -7.65 10.64
N PRO A 16 -5.03 -7.62 10.36
CA PRO A 16 -4.52 -7.40 9.00
C PRO A 16 -4.94 -8.54 8.07
N MET A 17 -5.11 -9.75 8.61
CA MET A 17 -5.58 -10.91 7.84
C MET A 17 -7.05 -10.73 7.46
N ALA A 18 -7.90 -10.34 8.43
CA ALA A 18 -9.30 -10.06 8.15
C ALA A 18 -9.50 -8.91 7.15
N ALA A 19 -8.62 -7.90 7.17
CA ALA A 19 -8.65 -6.83 6.19
C ALA A 19 -8.26 -7.31 4.78
N TYR A 20 -7.31 -8.24 4.68
CA TYR A 20 -6.91 -8.87 3.43
C TYR A 20 -7.99 -9.80 2.87
N ASP A 21 -8.64 -10.58 3.73
CA ASP A 21 -9.72 -11.49 3.32
C ASP A 21 -10.98 -10.77 2.84
N ARG A 22 -11.19 -9.53 3.29
CA ARG A 22 -12.28 -8.66 2.81
C ARG A 22 -11.99 -7.97 1.48
N LEU A 23 -10.81 -8.17 0.88
CA LEU A 23 -10.47 -7.57 -0.41
C LEU A 23 -11.20 -8.27 -1.56
N PRO A 24 -11.64 -7.51 -2.60
CA PRO A 24 -12.09 -8.10 -3.85
C PRO A 24 -11.02 -9.00 -4.48
N PRO A 25 -11.40 -10.09 -5.17
CA PRO A 25 -10.46 -11.04 -5.76
C PRO A 25 -9.50 -10.38 -6.76
N ASP A 26 -10.02 -9.46 -7.59
CA ASP A 26 -9.21 -8.68 -8.53
C ASP A 26 -8.16 -7.80 -7.83
N LEU A 27 -8.46 -7.32 -6.62
CA LEU A 27 -7.54 -6.54 -5.81
C LEU A 27 -6.52 -7.40 -5.09
N ARG A 28 -6.96 -8.56 -4.59
CA ARG A 28 -6.11 -9.56 -3.95
C ARG A 28 -5.04 -10.08 -4.92
N ARG A 29 -5.40 -10.33 -6.19
CA ARG A 29 -4.45 -10.73 -7.25
C ARG A 29 -3.41 -9.65 -7.54
N TRP A 30 -3.82 -8.39 -7.59
CA TRP A 30 -2.89 -7.27 -7.78
C TRP A 30 -1.94 -7.15 -6.57
N LEU A 31 -2.48 -7.21 -5.35
CA LEU A 31 -1.71 -7.08 -4.13
C LEU A 31 -0.70 -8.23 -3.94
N ALA A 32 -1.01 -9.43 -4.41
CA ALA A 32 -0.08 -10.57 -4.39
C ALA A 32 1.15 -10.38 -5.29
N GLY A 33 1.07 -9.51 -6.31
CA GLY A 33 2.19 -9.17 -7.19
C GLY A 33 2.82 -7.80 -6.91
N ALA A 34 2.35 -7.08 -5.89
CA ALA A 34 2.87 -5.77 -5.52
C ALA A 34 4.26 -5.89 -4.90
N ALA A 35 5.15 -4.96 -5.23
CA ALA A 35 6.54 -4.96 -4.75
C ALA A 35 6.67 -4.36 -3.35
N LEU A 36 5.73 -3.49 -2.96
CA LEU A 36 5.73 -2.84 -1.64
C LEU A 36 4.87 -3.61 -0.62
N PRO A 37 5.25 -3.61 0.67
CA PRO A 37 4.44 -4.16 1.75
C PRO A 37 3.29 -3.22 2.09
N TRP A 38 2.32 -3.11 1.18
CA TRP A 38 1.13 -2.30 1.37
C TRP A 38 0.20 -2.89 2.43
N SER A 39 -0.44 -2.02 3.23
CA SER A 39 -1.54 -2.45 4.08
C SER A 39 -2.84 -2.60 3.27
N ALA A 40 -3.58 -3.69 3.50
CA ALA A 40 -4.85 -3.99 2.83
C ALA A 40 -5.86 -2.82 2.92
N ALA A 41 -5.92 -2.13 4.06
CA ALA A 41 -6.81 -1.00 4.26
C ALA A 41 -6.48 0.21 3.36
N SER A 42 -5.19 0.55 3.20
CA SER A 42 -4.76 1.66 2.33
C SER A 42 -5.05 1.36 0.86
N VAL A 43 -4.75 0.14 0.43
CA VAL A 43 -4.99 -0.31 -0.95
C VAL A 43 -6.49 -0.32 -1.26
N LEU A 44 -7.32 -0.82 -0.35
CA LEU A 44 -8.78 -0.79 -0.50
C LEU A 44 -9.34 0.63 -0.59
N ARG A 45 -8.81 1.57 0.21
CA ARG A 45 -9.21 2.99 0.15
C ARG A 45 -8.87 3.60 -1.21
N LEU A 46 -7.66 3.36 -1.70
CA LEU A 46 -7.19 3.91 -2.97
C LEU A 46 -7.95 3.30 -4.16
N TRP A 47 -8.20 1.98 -4.13
CA TRP A 47 -9.04 1.28 -5.10
C TRP A 47 -10.46 1.86 -5.12
N LYS A 48 -11.12 2.00 -3.97
CA LYS A 48 -12.49 2.53 -3.90
C LYS A 48 -12.58 3.94 -4.45
N ARG A 49 -11.58 4.79 -4.17
CA ARG A 49 -11.50 6.14 -4.74
C ARG A 49 -11.32 6.09 -6.25
N ALA A 50 -10.39 5.25 -6.74
CA ALA A 50 -10.12 5.13 -8.15
C ALA A 50 -11.34 4.56 -8.92
N LEU A 51 -12.04 3.57 -8.37
CA LEU A 51 -13.30 3.08 -8.93
C LEU A 51 -14.39 4.14 -8.97
N LYS A 52 -14.53 4.96 -7.93
CA LYS A 52 -15.49 6.08 -7.94
C LYS A 52 -15.16 7.11 -9.02
N GLU A 53 -13.88 7.36 -9.26
CA GLU A 53 -13.42 8.35 -10.25
C GLU A 53 -13.48 7.83 -11.69
N THR A 54 -13.21 6.54 -11.92
CA THR A 54 -13.06 5.97 -13.28
C THR A 54 -14.17 5.03 -13.70
N GLY A 55 -14.94 4.45 -12.77
CA GLY A 55 -15.95 3.42 -13.05
C GLY A 55 -15.40 2.08 -13.57
N CYS A 56 -14.13 2.04 -13.97
CA CYS A 56 -13.49 0.91 -14.63
C CYS A 56 -12.44 0.24 -13.71
N PRO A 57 -12.55 -1.06 -13.42
CA PRO A 57 -11.59 -1.79 -12.59
C PRO A 57 -10.16 -1.76 -13.14
N GLN A 58 -9.99 -1.78 -14.47
CA GLN A 58 -8.69 -1.67 -15.13
C GLN A 58 -8.01 -0.33 -14.83
N ALA A 59 -8.72 0.78 -15.04
CA ALA A 59 -8.21 2.12 -14.79
C ALA A 59 -7.90 2.35 -13.30
N ALA A 60 -8.68 1.73 -12.40
CA ALA A 60 -8.39 1.75 -10.98
C ALA A 60 -7.07 1.03 -10.63
N ARG A 61 -6.76 -0.09 -11.29
CA ARG A 61 -5.47 -0.80 -11.14
C ARG A 61 -4.30 0.01 -11.67
N ASP A 62 -4.42 0.65 -12.83
CA ASP A 62 -3.36 1.51 -13.37
C ASP A 62 -3.05 2.68 -12.41
N ARG A 63 -4.08 3.24 -11.78
CA ARG A 63 -3.90 4.30 -10.78
C ARG A 63 -3.18 3.78 -9.52
N LEU A 64 -3.46 2.54 -9.11
CA LEU A 64 -2.74 1.87 -8.01
C LEU A 64 -1.27 1.64 -8.36
N ALA A 65 -0.97 1.12 -9.55
CA ALA A 65 0.41 0.89 -10.02
C ALA A 65 1.21 2.20 -10.07
N ARG A 66 0.60 3.30 -10.54
CA ARG A 66 1.25 4.63 -10.52
C ARG A 66 1.53 5.14 -9.11
N ALA A 67 0.62 4.86 -8.17
CA ALA A 67 0.84 5.22 -6.76
C ALA A 67 1.97 4.38 -6.15
N GLU A 68 2.05 3.09 -6.48
CA GLU A 68 3.14 2.21 -6.08
C GLU A 68 4.49 2.71 -6.59
N GLN A 69 4.61 3.04 -7.87
CA GLN A 69 5.86 3.58 -8.43
C GLN A 69 6.31 4.87 -7.72
N LYS A 70 5.38 5.75 -7.35
CA LYS A 70 5.70 6.97 -6.61
C LYS A 70 6.24 6.66 -5.20
N ILE A 71 5.60 5.73 -4.49
CA ILE A 71 6.06 5.34 -3.15
C ILE A 71 7.37 4.59 -3.26
N LEU A 72 7.55 3.70 -4.25
CA LEU A 72 8.80 3.03 -4.52
C LEU A 72 9.92 4.03 -4.77
N ALA A 73 9.70 5.07 -5.58
CA ALA A 73 10.70 6.11 -5.82
C ALA A 73 11.07 6.88 -4.54
N GLN A 74 10.07 7.20 -3.71
CA GLN A 74 10.29 7.89 -2.42
C GLN A 74 11.03 7.01 -1.42
N GLU A 75 10.60 5.76 -1.26
CA GLU A 75 11.24 4.80 -0.36
C GLU A 75 12.61 4.40 -0.88
N ALA A 76 12.80 4.31 -2.20
CA ALA A 76 14.12 4.08 -2.79
C ALA A 76 15.08 5.22 -2.48
N ALA A 77 14.64 6.48 -2.65
CA ALA A 77 15.42 7.64 -2.25
C ALA A 77 15.68 7.68 -0.73
N ARG A 78 14.76 7.17 0.09
CA ARG A 78 14.92 7.11 1.54
C ARG A 78 15.88 6.01 2.00
N VAL A 79 15.82 4.84 1.38
CA VAL A 79 16.61 3.66 1.74
C VAL A 79 18.02 3.75 1.17
N TRP A 80 18.16 4.20 -0.09
CA TRP A 80 19.44 4.23 -0.81
C TRP A 80 20.01 5.64 -0.99
N GLY A 81 19.26 6.72 -0.75
CA GLY A 81 19.76 8.08 -0.92
C GLY A 81 20.23 8.36 -2.35
N ALA A 82 21.37 9.05 -2.50
CA ALA A 82 22.02 9.28 -3.79
C ALA A 82 22.72 8.03 -4.37
N ALA A 83 22.73 6.90 -3.65
CA ALA A 83 23.41 5.67 -4.05
C ALA A 83 22.46 4.65 -4.73
N TYR A 84 21.25 5.06 -5.12
CA TYR A 84 20.36 4.20 -5.90
C TYR A 84 20.89 4.02 -7.33
N PRO A 85 21.10 2.77 -7.81
CA PRO A 85 21.50 2.56 -9.20
C PRO A 85 20.36 3.00 -10.13
N ALA A 86 20.68 3.96 -11.01
CA ALA A 86 19.78 4.49 -12.03
C ALA A 86 19.66 3.54 -13.23
#